data_AF-Q3SSL2-F1
#
_entry.id   AF-Q3SSL2-F1
#
_cell.length_a   1.000
_cell.length_b   1.000
_cell.length_c   1.000
_cell.angle_alpha   90.00
_cell.angle_beta   90.00
_cell.angle_gamma   90.00
#
_symmetry.space_group_name_H-M   'P 1'
#
loop_
_entity.id
_entity.type
_entity.pdbx_description
1 polymer ?
#
loop_
_entity_poly.entity_id
_entity_poly.type
_entity_poly.pdbx_seq_one_letter_code
_entity_poly.pdbx_strand_id
1 'polypeptide(L)'
;MSSRKLLRRGYRMRHMDYFEQAEEETRRFLNRPDMQFVVRAKQYLYAASILVQSERTIIKVPTLHLIAHGIEVLLKAPLVRASGDVEEVRKEFRHDIQKLWLADCNAEIRAKVFRIASLTWEEARASGKYRDAFAEKPDEAIECSLRDLSRLHSPETKFALKYIIPEGEIGPRAPHLVETFLEVADECLKNPSSF
;
A
#
# COMPACT_ATOMS: atom_id res chain seq x y z
N MET A 1 12.77 19.01 53.85
CA MET A 1 12.19 19.06 52.48
C MET A 1 11.77 17.65 52.08
N SER A 2 10.51 17.47 51.65
CA SER A 2 9.81 16.17 51.59
C SER A 2 10.29 15.25 50.45
N SER A 3 10.67 14.00 50.77
CA SER A 3 11.04 12.91 49.83
C SER A 3 10.00 12.64 48.73
N ARG A 4 8.72 13.00 48.94
CA ARG A 4 7.67 12.90 47.92
C ARG A 4 7.89 13.85 46.73
N LYS A 5 8.54 15.00 46.91
CA LYS A 5 8.88 15.91 45.81
C LYS A 5 10.04 15.37 44.96
N LEU A 6 11.02 14.70 45.57
CA LEU A 6 12.16 14.09 44.86
C LEU A 6 11.74 12.86 44.05
N LEU A 7 10.88 12.00 44.60
CA LEU A 7 10.32 10.84 43.89
C LEU A 7 9.47 11.26 42.68
N ARG A 8 8.62 12.29 42.82
CA ARG A 8 7.85 12.84 41.68
C ARG A 8 8.74 13.48 40.61
N ARG A 9 9.86 14.10 41.00
CA ARG A 9 10.82 14.71 40.05
C ARG A 9 11.62 13.65 39.28
N GLY A 10 12.06 12.58 39.94
CA GLY A 10 12.77 11.46 39.30
C GLY A 10 11.87 10.55 38.45
N TYR A 11 10.58 10.44 38.77
CA TYR A 11 9.60 9.74 37.92
C TYR A 11 9.25 10.57 36.67
N ARG A 12 9.14 11.90 36.81
CA ARG A 12 8.84 12.81 35.70
C ARG A 12 10.02 12.99 34.73
N MET A 13 11.27 13.01 35.22
CA MET A 13 12.46 13.03 34.34
C MET A 13 12.61 11.73 33.55
N ARG A 14 12.53 10.55 34.19
CA ARG A 14 12.63 9.26 33.48
C ARG A 14 11.52 9.01 32.46
N HIS A 15 10.31 9.51 32.70
CA HIS A 15 9.23 9.44 31.70
C HIS A 15 9.46 10.40 30.54
N MET A 16 9.99 11.60 30.77
CA MET A 16 10.35 12.52 29.70
C MET A 16 11.44 11.94 28.80
N ASP A 17 12.47 11.34 29.38
CA ASP A 17 13.56 10.70 28.64
C ASP A 17 13.03 9.55 27.74
N TYR A 18 12.04 8.79 28.23
CA TYR A 18 11.40 7.73 27.44
C TYR A 18 10.56 8.27 26.28
N PHE A 19 9.78 9.35 26.49
CA PHE A 19 9.00 9.97 25.41
C PHE A 19 9.92 10.59 24.35
N GLU A 20 10.98 11.28 24.76
CA GLU A 20 11.96 11.85 23.83
C GLU A 20 12.70 10.76 23.04
N GLN A 21 13.06 9.64 23.68
CA GLN A 21 13.63 8.49 22.98
C GLN A 21 12.65 7.88 21.97
N ALA A 22 11.40 7.65 22.38
CA ALA A 22 10.38 7.08 21.48
C ALA A 22 10.07 8.00 20.29
N GLU A 23 10.04 9.32 20.50
CA GLU A 23 9.87 10.29 19.41
C GLU A 23 11.07 10.29 18.45
N GLU A 24 12.28 10.25 18.97
CA GLU A 24 13.50 10.19 18.16
C GLU A 24 13.60 8.88 17.37
N GLU A 25 13.26 7.75 17.97
CA GLU A 25 13.18 6.46 17.29
C GLU A 25 12.12 6.47 16.18
N THR A 26 10.93 7.01 16.48
CA THR A 26 9.86 7.18 15.50
C THR A 26 10.29 8.08 14.35
N ARG A 27 10.98 9.18 14.64
CA ARG A 27 11.51 10.11 13.63
C ARG A 27 12.55 9.45 12.75
N ARG A 28 13.51 8.73 13.34
CA ARG A 28 14.52 7.96 12.58
C ARG A 28 13.86 6.91 11.69
N PHE A 29 12.88 6.22 12.22
CA PHE A 29 12.11 5.22 11.49
C PHE A 29 11.38 5.83 10.28
N LEU A 30 10.64 6.92 10.48
CA LEU A 30 9.90 7.61 9.41
C LEU A 30 10.81 8.36 8.41
N ASN A 31 12.06 8.63 8.78
CA ASN A 31 13.05 9.25 7.90
C ASN A 31 13.76 8.26 6.99
N ARG A 32 13.60 6.94 7.20
CA ARG A 32 14.13 5.95 6.26
C ARG A 32 13.39 6.04 4.92
N PRO A 33 14.09 6.14 3.78
CA PRO A 33 13.45 6.29 2.47
C PRO A 33 12.42 5.20 2.17
N ASP A 34 12.75 3.93 2.40
CA ASP A 34 11.83 2.81 2.19
C ASP A 34 10.55 2.93 3.03
N MET A 35 10.65 3.39 4.28
CA MET A 35 9.48 3.59 5.14
C MET A 35 8.61 4.76 4.69
N GLN A 36 9.22 5.83 4.15
CA GLN A 36 8.45 6.93 3.56
C GLN A 36 7.60 6.44 2.39
N PHE A 37 8.12 5.52 1.57
CA PHE A 37 7.34 4.88 0.51
C PHE A 37 6.16 4.10 1.09
N VAL A 38 6.36 3.24 2.10
CA VAL A 38 5.25 2.48 2.70
C VAL A 38 4.16 3.41 3.29
N VAL A 39 4.56 4.47 4.00
CA VAL A 39 3.62 5.46 4.55
C VAL A 39 2.82 6.14 3.44
N ARG A 40 3.49 6.55 2.35
CA ARG A 40 2.83 7.17 1.19
C ARG A 40 1.89 6.21 0.49
N ALA A 41 2.30 4.96 0.29
CA ALA A 41 1.46 3.91 -0.26
C ALA A 41 0.17 3.74 0.55
N LYS A 42 0.29 3.63 1.89
CA LYS A 42 -0.86 3.54 2.79
C LYS A 42 -1.78 4.76 2.68
N GLN A 43 -1.24 5.97 2.56
CA GLN A 43 -2.04 7.18 2.38
C GLN A 43 -2.87 7.15 1.09
N TYR A 44 -2.27 6.74 -0.04
CA TYR A 44 -3.00 6.59 -1.30
C TYR A 44 -4.09 5.52 -1.23
N LEU A 45 -3.76 4.35 -0.67
CA LEU A 45 -4.69 3.23 -0.54
C LEU A 45 -5.83 3.54 0.44
N TYR A 46 -5.56 4.27 1.51
CA TYR A 46 -6.59 4.75 2.43
C TYR A 46 -7.50 5.81 1.78
N ALA A 47 -6.94 6.72 0.98
CA ALA A 47 -7.76 7.65 0.19
C ALA A 47 -8.64 6.88 -0.82
N ALA A 48 -8.11 5.86 -1.48
CA ALA A 48 -8.87 5.00 -2.37
C ALA A 48 -10.01 4.25 -1.64
N SER A 49 -9.80 3.80 -0.40
CA SER A 49 -10.82 3.10 0.39
C SER A 49 -12.02 3.98 0.71
N ILE A 50 -11.77 5.25 1.03
CA ILE A 50 -12.83 6.25 1.23
C ILE A 50 -13.64 6.44 -0.05
N LEU A 51 -12.97 6.52 -1.21
CA LEU A 51 -13.67 6.68 -2.48
C LEU A 51 -14.51 5.44 -2.81
N VAL A 52 -13.96 4.23 -2.69
CA VAL A 52 -14.68 2.96 -2.94
C VAL A 52 -16.01 2.91 -2.20
N GLN A 53 -16.05 3.36 -0.94
CA GLN A 53 -17.27 3.33 -0.11
C GLN A 53 -18.41 4.21 -0.62
N SER A 54 -18.12 5.21 -1.46
CA SER A 54 -19.18 6.10 -1.95
C SER A 54 -20.02 5.51 -3.10
N GLU A 55 -19.59 4.39 -3.70
CA GLU A 55 -20.26 3.68 -4.80
C GLU A 55 -20.61 4.54 -6.05
N ARG A 56 -20.09 5.77 -6.14
CA ARG A 56 -20.37 6.67 -7.26
C ARG A 56 -19.56 6.28 -8.49
N THR A 57 -20.18 6.31 -9.67
CA THR A 57 -19.48 5.96 -10.92
C THR A 57 -18.42 6.99 -11.32
N ILE A 58 -18.65 8.28 -11.04
CA ILE A 58 -17.74 9.39 -11.41
C ILE A 58 -16.36 9.29 -10.76
N ILE A 59 -16.25 8.62 -9.63
CA ILE A 59 -14.98 8.49 -8.89
C ILE A 59 -14.21 7.21 -9.25
N LYS A 60 -14.72 6.33 -10.13
CA LYS A 60 -14.05 5.07 -10.46
C LYS A 60 -12.62 5.28 -10.96
N VAL A 61 -12.43 6.21 -11.90
CA VAL A 61 -11.10 6.53 -12.45
C VAL A 61 -10.17 7.14 -11.39
N PRO A 62 -10.59 8.16 -10.61
CA PRO A 62 -9.81 8.64 -9.47
C PRO A 62 -9.42 7.54 -8.47
N THR A 63 -10.34 6.63 -8.14
CA THR A 63 -10.07 5.49 -7.26
C THR A 63 -8.99 4.59 -7.84
N LEU A 64 -9.08 4.23 -9.12
CA LEU A 64 -8.08 3.40 -9.80
C LEU A 64 -6.71 4.09 -9.84
N HIS A 65 -6.65 5.41 -10.02
CA HIS A 65 -5.41 6.18 -9.94
C HIS A 65 -4.74 6.07 -8.57
N LEU A 66 -5.52 6.27 -7.50
CA LEU A 66 -5.00 6.17 -6.14
C LEU A 66 -4.53 4.75 -5.82
N ILE A 67 -5.25 3.73 -6.28
CA ILE A 67 -4.83 2.33 -6.14
C ILE A 67 -3.51 2.09 -6.85
N ALA A 68 -3.42 2.52 -8.11
CA ALA A 68 -2.26 2.26 -8.94
C ALA A 68 -1.00 2.93 -8.37
N HIS A 69 -1.10 4.20 -7.93
CA HIS A 69 -0.02 4.89 -7.22
C HIS A 69 0.32 4.24 -5.88
N GLY A 70 -0.69 3.85 -5.10
CA GLY A 70 -0.48 3.16 -3.82
C GLY A 70 0.32 1.87 -3.98
N ILE A 71 -0.04 1.05 -4.97
CA ILE A 71 0.65 -0.20 -5.29
C ILE A 71 2.06 0.07 -5.83
N GLU A 72 2.22 1.00 -6.78
CA GLU A 72 3.52 1.36 -7.35
C GLU A 72 4.50 1.79 -6.25
N VAL A 73 4.06 2.69 -5.37
CA VAL A 73 4.89 3.20 -4.28
C VAL A 73 5.21 2.09 -3.27
N LEU A 74 4.25 1.21 -2.96
CA LEU A 74 4.50 0.09 -2.06
C LEU A 74 5.59 -0.84 -2.62
N LEU A 75 5.50 -1.21 -3.90
CA LEU A 75 6.43 -2.13 -4.55
C LEU A 75 7.82 -1.51 -4.80
N LYS A 76 7.96 -0.19 -4.72
CA LYS A 76 9.26 0.48 -4.75
C LYS A 76 9.99 0.41 -3.40
N ALA A 77 9.29 0.20 -2.29
CA ALA A 77 9.91 0.23 -0.97
C ALA A 77 11.00 -0.85 -0.78
N PRO A 78 10.79 -2.14 -1.14
CA PRO A 78 11.85 -3.15 -1.04
C PRO A 78 13.04 -2.87 -1.97
N LEU A 79 12.78 -2.33 -3.16
CA LEU A 79 13.82 -1.95 -4.12
C LEU A 79 14.70 -0.81 -3.60
N VAL A 80 14.08 0.21 -3.00
CA VAL A 80 14.82 1.32 -2.35
C VAL A 80 15.61 0.83 -1.16
N ARG A 81 15.06 -0.11 -0.38
CA ARG A 81 15.79 -0.75 0.72
C ARG A 81 17.02 -1.53 0.24
N ALA A 82 16.89 -2.28 -0.85
CA ALA A 82 17.95 -3.12 -1.37
C ALA A 82 19.07 -2.32 -2.06
N SER A 83 18.71 -1.31 -2.86
CA SER A 83 19.66 -0.48 -3.61
C SER A 83 20.26 0.67 -2.77
N GLY A 84 19.49 1.22 -1.83
CA GLY A 84 19.83 2.47 -1.15
C GLY A 84 19.69 3.74 -2.01
N ASP A 85 19.26 3.62 -3.27
CA ASP A 85 19.16 4.75 -4.22
C ASP A 85 17.74 4.88 -4.80
N VAL A 86 17.04 5.93 -4.37
CA VAL A 86 15.68 6.25 -4.85
C VAL A 86 15.66 6.63 -6.33
N GLU A 87 16.69 7.32 -6.82
CA GLU A 87 16.74 7.78 -8.20
C GLU A 87 17.07 6.65 -9.18
N GLU A 88 17.87 5.67 -8.75
CA GLU A 88 18.07 4.42 -9.49
C GLU A 88 16.74 3.67 -9.69
N VAL A 89 16.04 3.38 -8.59
CA VAL A 89 14.73 2.70 -8.64
C VAL A 89 13.73 3.47 -9.51
N ARG A 90 13.70 4.79 -9.40
CA ARG A 90 12.81 5.64 -10.21
C ARG A 90 13.12 5.54 -11.70
N LYS A 91 14.40 5.54 -12.09
CA LYS A 91 14.82 5.45 -13.50
C LYS A 91 14.56 4.08 -14.09
N GLU A 92 14.87 3.02 -13.35
CA GLU A 92 14.78 1.66 -13.83
C GLU A 92 13.34 1.18 -13.96
N PHE A 93 12.50 1.45 -12.95
CA PHE A 93 11.15 0.88 -12.86
C PHE A 93 10.05 1.84 -13.32
N ARG A 94 10.32 3.16 -13.36
CA ARG A 94 9.36 4.21 -13.75
C ARG A 94 7.99 3.99 -13.07
N HIS A 95 6.92 3.83 -13.85
CA HIS A 95 5.54 3.57 -13.39
C HIS A 95 5.05 2.18 -13.80
N ASP A 96 5.96 1.27 -14.14
CA ASP A 96 5.61 -0.08 -14.60
C ASP A 96 5.35 -0.98 -13.39
N ILE A 97 4.06 -1.07 -13.02
CA ILE A 97 3.60 -1.90 -11.90
C ILE A 97 3.94 -3.37 -12.13
N GLN A 98 3.87 -3.85 -13.37
CA GLN A 98 4.15 -5.25 -13.67
C GLN A 98 5.64 -5.56 -13.47
N LYS A 99 6.53 -4.68 -13.96
CA LYS A 99 7.97 -4.80 -13.74
C LYS A 99 8.32 -4.74 -12.25
N LEU A 100 7.70 -3.83 -11.51
CA LEU A 100 7.84 -3.74 -10.05
C LEU A 100 7.38 -5.03 -9.37
N TRP A 101 6.19 -5.51 -9.71
CA TRP A 101 5.59 -6.72 -9.15
C TRP A 101 6.48 -7.94 -9.31
N LEU A 102 7.09 -8.11 -10.48
CA LEU A 102 7.92 -9.27 -10.81
C LEU A 102 9.35 -9.19 -10.25
N ALA A 103 9.80 -8.05 -9.73
CA ALA A 103 11.16 -7.91 -9.21
C ALA A 103 11.40 -8.86 -8.02
N ASP A 104 12.58 -9.48 -7.94
CA ASP A 104 12.91 -10.46 -6.90
C ASP A 104 12.81 -9.87 -5.49
N CYS A 105 13.19 -8.60 -5.32
CA CYS A 105 13.08 -7.87 -4.05
C CYS A 105 11.63 -7.78 -3.54
N ASN A 106 10.63 -7.95 -4.41
CA ASN A 106 9.22 -7.92 -4.02
C ASN A 106 8.65 -9.31 -3.65
N ALA A 107 9.46 -10.38 -3.58
CA ALA A 107 8.97 -11.72 -3.28
C ALA A 107 8.18 -11.81 -1.96
N GLU A 108 8.65 -11.14 -0.90
CA GLU A 108 7.96 -11.10 0.39
C GLU A 108 6.63 -10.33 0.31
N ILE A 109 6.62 -9.18 -0.37
CA ILE A 109 5.39 -8.42 -0.63
C ILE A 109 4.39 -9.28 -1.42
N ARG A 110 4.83 -9.98 -2.48
CA ARG A 110 3.96 -10.88 -3.26
C ARG A 110 3.33 -11.96 -2.40
N ALA A 111 4.11 -12.61 -1.54
CA ALA A 111 3.61 -13.63 -0.63
C ALA A 111 2.56 -13.08 0.35
N LYS A 112 2.79 -11.89 0.92
CA LYS A 112 1.80 -11.22 1.78
C LYS A 112 0.54 -10.87 1.01
N VAL A 113 0.67 -10.30 -0.18
CA VAL A 113 -0.46 -9.94 -1.04
C VAL A 113 -1.31 -11.16 -1.35
N PHE A 114 -0.72 -12.29 -1.78
CA PHE A 114 -1.51 -13.49 -2.07
C PHE A 114 -2.23 -14.07 -0.84
N ARG A 115 -1.55 -14.08 0.32
CA ARG A 115 -2.17 -14.52 1.58
C ARG A 115 -3.35 -13.62 1.94
N ILE A 116 -3.15 -12.30 1.95
CA ILE A 116 -4.19 -11.33 2.32
C ILE A 116 -5.31 -11.32 1.29
N ALA A 117 -5.00 -11.39 0.00
CA ALA A 117 -5.98 -11.45 -1.07
C ALA A 117 -6.91 -12.65 -0.91
N SER A 118 -6.38 -13.80 -0.49
CA SER A 118 -7.18 -14.99 -0.21
C SER A 118 -8.15 -14.77 0.96
N LEU A 119 -7.67 -14.15 2.05
CA LEU A 119 -8.50 -13.84 3.22
C LEU A 119 -9.62 -12.83 2.88
N THR A 120 -9.27 -11.71 2.25
CA THR A 120 -10.25 -10.68 1.86
C THR A 120 -11.25 -11.22 0.83
N TRP A 121 -10.84 -12.15 -0.03
CA TRP A 121 -11.72 -12.82 -0.99
C TRP A 121 -12.76 -13.72 -0.31
N GLU A 122 -12.33 -14.53 0.65
CA GLU A 122 -13.24 -15.38 1.43
C GLU A 122 -14.23 -14.56 2.25
N GLU A 123 -13.75 -13.50 2.91
CA GLU A 123 -14.60 -12.55 3.64
C GLU A 123 -15.61 -11.85 2.73
N ALA A 124 -15.15 -11.36 1.56
CA ALA A 124 -16.00 -10.73 0.56
C ALA A 124 -17.10 -11.69 0.09
N ARG A 125 -16.74 -12.93 -0.24
CA ARG A 125 -17.69 -13.98 -0.65
C ARG A 125 -18.70 -14.33 0.45
N ALA A 126 -18.25 -14.44 1.69
CA ALA A 126 -19.11 -14.77 2.83
C ALA A 126 -20.04 -13.63 3.24
N SER A 127 -19.61 -12.38 3.06
CA SER A 127 -20.37 -11.19 3.49
C SER A 127 -21.63 -10.90 2.66
N GLY A 128 -21.67 -11.37 1.41
CA GLY A 128 -22.74 -11.02 0.45
C GLY A 128 -22.79 -9.53 0.07
N LYS A 129 -21.79 -8.73 0.50
CA LYS A 129 -21.71 -7.28 0.27
C LYS A 129 -21.51 -6.93 -1.22
N TYR A 130 -20.92 -7.86 -1.96
CA TYR A 130 -20.51 -7.67 -3.34
C TYR A 130 -21.45 -8.41 -4.29
N ARG A 131 -21.75 -7.80 -5.44
CA ARG A 131 -22.60 -8.39 -6.49
C ARG A 131 -21.86 -9.43 -7.36
N ASP A 132 -20.56 -9.58 -7.17
CA ASP A 132 -19.72 -10.52 -7.91
C ASP A 132 -19.85 -11.95 -7.34
N ALA A 133 -19.66 -12.96 -8.18
CA ALA A 133 -19.68 -14.36 -7.82
C ALA A 133 -18.34 -14.86 -7.23
N PHE A 134 -17.24 -14.12 -7.41
CA PHE A 134 -15.90 -14.49 -6.93
C PHE A 134 -15.48 -15.90 -7.37
N ALA A 135 -15.76 -16.25 -8.63
CA ALA A 135 -15.63 -17.61 -9.15
C ALA A 135 -14.18 -18.00 -9.52
N GLU A 136 -13.32 -17.03 -9.75
CA GLU A 136 -11.89 -17.21 -10.04
C GLU A 136 -11.05 -17.35 -8.76
N LYS A 137 -9.78 -17.73 -8.90
CA LYS A 137 -8.87 -17.80 -7.75
C LYS A 137 -8.37 -16.40 -7.35
N PRO A 138 -8.17 -16.12 -6.05
CA PRO A 138 -7.76 -14.79 -5.57
C PRO A 138 -6.41 -14.33 -6.11
N ASP A 139 -5.45 -15.24 -6.27
CA ASP A 139 -4.13 -14.99 -6.82
C ASP A 139 -4.21 -14.59 -8.31
N GLU A 140 -4.93 -15.36 -9.11
CA GLU A 140 -5.19 -15.07 -10.52
C GLU A 140 -5.89 -13.71 -10.69
N ALA A 141 -6.83 -13.38 -9.80
CA ALA A 141 -7.54 -12.10 -9.79
C ALA A 141 -6.61 -10.92 -9.53
N ILE A 142 -5.69 -11.05 -8.57
CA ILE A 142 -4.67 -10.02 -8.27
C ILE A 142 -3.74 -9.84 -9.47
N GLU A 143 -3.22 -10.94 -10.03
CA GLU A 143 -2.27 -10.84 -11.15
C GLU A 143 -2.90 -10.22 -12.40
N CYS A 144 -4.14 -10.61 -12.72
CA CYS A 144 -4.89 -9.98 -13.82
C CYS A 144 -5.10 -8.49 -13.54
N SER A 145 -5.50 -8.15 -12.32
CA SER A 145 -5.75 -6.76 -11.92
C SER A 145 -4.48 -5.89 -11.98
N LEU A 146 -3.33 -6.41 -11.55
CA LEU A 146 -2.04 -5.71 -11.64
C LEU A 146 -1.59 -5.51 -13.07
N ARG A 147 -1.81 -6.49 -13.95
CA ARG A 147 -1.53 -6.36 -15.37
C ARG A 147 -2.40 -5.28 -16.01
N ASP A 148 -3.69 -5.26 -15.69
CA ASP A 148 -4.62 -4.23 -16.15
C ASP A 148 -4.23 -2.85 -15.65
N LEU A 149 -3.91 -2.72 -14.35
CA LEU A 149 -3.41 -1.47 -13.80
C LEU A 149 -2.12 -1.03 -14.46
N SER A 150 -1.15 -1.93 -14.66
CA SER A 150 0.13 -1.59 -15.32
C SER A 150 -0.11 -1.07 -16.73
N ARG A 151 -0.94 -1.76 -17.52
CA ARG A 151 -1.34 -1.32 -18.87
C ARG A 151 -1.96 0.08 -18.82
N LEU A 152 -2.89 0.31 -17.89
CA LEU A 152 -3.59 1.58 -17.74
C LEU A 152 -2.69 2.69 -17.17
N HIS A 153 -1.62 2.36 -16.44
CA HIS A 153 -0.72 3.31 -15.79
C HIS A 153 0.57 3.59 -16.62
N SER A 154 0.87 2.77 -17.63
CA SER A 154 2.11 2.87 -18.42
C SER A 154 2.12 4.04 -19.43
N PRO A 155 3.32 4.56 -19.78
CA PRO A 155 3.51 5.61 -20.79
C PRO A 155 3.27 5.16 -22.25
N GLU A 156 3.04 3.87 -22.50
CA GLU A 156 2.58 3.36 -23.82
C GLU A 156 1.25 4.01 -24.23
N THR A 157 0.49 4.43 -23.22
CA THR A 157 -0.64 5.32 -23.37
C THR A 157 -0.14 6.73 -23.02
N LYS A 158 -0.27 7.71 -23.92
CA LYS A 158 0.25 9.07 -23.70
C LYS A 158 -0.39 9.82 -22.49
N PHE A 159 -1.27 9.18 -21.72
CA PHE A 159 -1.87 9.68 -20.48
C PHE A 159 -2.29 8.49 -19.59
N ALA A 160 -1.83 8.51 -18.32
CA ALA A 160 -2.17 7.54 -17.29
C ALA A 160 -3.69 7.50 -17.03
N LEU A 161 -4.25 6.28 -17.09
CA LEU A 161 -5.65 5.87 -16.89
C LEU A 161 -6.64 6.72 -17.70
N LYS A 162 -6.92 6.27 -18.94
CA LYS A 162 -7.87 6.86 -19.91
C LYS A 162 -8.97 7.71 -19.26
N TYR A 163 -9.06 8.98 -19.66
CA TYR A 163 -10.18 9.89 -19.33
C TYR A 163 -11.57 9.32 -19.67
N ILE A 164 -11.61 8.29 -20.52
CA ILE A 164 -12.81 7.58 -20.94
C ILE A 164 -12.47 6.09 -20.91
N ILE A 165 -13.00 5.36 -19.92
CA ILE A 165 -13.06 3.91 -19.99
C ILE A 165 -14.02 3.59 -21.14
N PRO A 166 -13.58 2.95 -22.24
CA PRO A 166 -14.44 2.51 -23.32
C PRO A 166 -15.62 1.71 -22.76
N GLU A 167 -16.80 1.95 -23.32
CA GLU A 167 -18.01 1.25 -22.91
C GLU A 167 -17.79 -0.28 -23.04
N GLY A 168 -17.98 -1.01 -21.93
CA GLY A 168 -17.74 -2.45 -21.86
C GLY A 168 -16.34 -2.89 -21.39
N GLU A 169 -15.36 -1.99 -21.22
CA GLU A 169 -14.05 -2.36 -20.65
C GLU A 169 -14.23 -2.62 -19.13
N ILE A 170 -14.05 -3.88 -18.72
CA ILE A 170 -14.12 -4.29 -17.31
C ILE A 170 -12.79 -3.91 -16.66
N GLY A 171 -12.81 -2.89 -15.80
CA GLY A 171 -11.65 -2.52 -15.00
C GLY A 171 -11.42 -3.45 -13.81
N PRO A 172 -10.24 -3.40 -13.18
CA PRO A 172 -9.91 -4.26 -12.05
C PRO A 172 -10.85 -4.01 -10.85
N ARG A 173 -10.98 -5.01 -9.97
CA ARG A 173 -11.83 -4.96 -8.78
C ARG A 173 -11.26 -4.01 -7.73
N ALA A 174 -11.58 -2.73 -7.86
CA ALA A 174 -11.08 -1.69 -6.98
C ALA A 174 -11.26 -1.99 -5.47
N PRO A 175 -12.41 -2.48 -4.96
CA PRO A 175 -12.56 -2.78 -3.54
C PRO A 175 -11.58 -3.85 -3.06
N HIS A 176 -11.49 -4.98 -3.78
CA HIS A 176 -10.62 -6.10 -3.41
C HIS A 176 -9.14 -5.71 -3.44
N LEU A 177 -8.72 -4.94 -4.44
CA LEU A 177 -7.37 -4.39 -4.50
C LEU A 177 -7.07 -3.46 -3.32
N VAL A 178 -7.97 -2.53 -3.01
CA VAL A 178 -7.77 -1.60 -1.90
C VAL A 178 -7.67 -2.35 -0.59
N GLU A 179 -8.61 -3.23 -0.28
CA GLU A 179 -8.63 -3.98 0.98
C GLU A 179 -7.34 -4.80 1.13
N THR A 180 -6.93 -5.49 0.06
CA THR A 180 -5.71 -6.30 0.06
C THR A 180 -4.46 -5.46 0.27
N PHE A 181 -4.22 -4.47 -0.58
CA PHE A 181 -2.97 -3.71 -0.55
C PHE A 181 -2.89 -2.74 0.64
N LEU A 182 -4.02 -2.24 1.14
CA LEU A 182 -4.07 -1.41 2.33
C LEU A 182 -3.61 -2.21 3.56
N GLU A 183 -4.07 -3.45 3.71
CA GLU A 183 -3.65 -4.33 4.80
C GLU A 183 -2.18 -4.72 4.67
N VAL A 184 -1.69 -5.01 3.46
CA VAL A 184 -0.26 -5.27 3.23
C VAL A 184 0.59 -4.06 3.65
N ALA A 185 0.19 -2.86 3.26
CA ALA A 185 0.90 -1.64 3.65
C ALA A 185 0.88 -1.44 5.17
N ASP A 186 -0.22 -1.76 5.84
CA ASP A 186 -0.33 -1.72 7.29
C ASP A 186 0.59 -2.75 7.98
N GLU A 187 0.63 -3.99 7.48
CA GLU A 187 1.56 -5.01 7.95
C GLU A 187 3.03 -4.60 7.79
N CYS A 188 3.36 -3.94 6.67
CA CYS A 188 4.72 -3.44 6.43
C CYS A 188 5.11 -2.35 7.44
N LEU A 189 4.17 -1.47 7.84
CA LEU A 189 4.42 -0.48 8.88
C LEU A 189 4.55 -1.11 10.26
N LYS A 190 3.72 -2.12 10.57
CA LYS A 190 3.76 -2.86 11.84
C LYS A 190 5.01 -3.72 11.98
N ASN A 191 5.49 -4.29 10.87
CA ASN A 191 6.65 -5.20 10.82
C ASN A 191 7.66 -4.77 9.76
N PRO A 192 8.43 -3.69 10.01
CA PRO A 192 9.27 -3.08 8.99
C PRO A 192 10.38 -3.97 8.45
N SER A 193 10.84 -4.96 9.22
CA SER A 193 11.88 -5.91 8.80
C SER A 193 11.38 -7.02 7.88
N SER A 194 10.08 -7.06 7.57
CA SER A 194 9.44 -8.22 6.90
C SER A 194 8.97 -7.94 5.48
N PHE A 195 9.64 -7.04 4.76
CA PHE A 195 9.29 -6.72 3.38
C PHE A 195 10.47 -6.31 2.51
#